data_AF-A0A2E0SHX7-F1
#
_entry.id   AF-A0A2E0SHX7-F1
#
_cell.length_a   1.000
_cell.length_b   1.000
_cell.length_c   1.000
_cell.angle_alpha   90.00
_cell.angle_beta   90.00
_cell.angle_gamma   90.00
#
_symmetry.space_group_name_H-M   'P 1'
#
loop_
_entity.id
_entity.type
_entity.pdbx_description
1 polymer ?
#
loop_
_entity_poly.entity_id
_entity_poly.type
_entity_poly.pdbx_seq_one_letter_code
_entity_poly.pdbx_strand_id
1 'polypeptide(L)'
;MRRYQEQFRVFTVVCLTLLLSHSFATGEEPTPTEESKPVTATAENEESMAERLQKPVSLELKAGTRISEALQQLADAAGVKIEHESPMLGASLNSESAQSDQAIKQDMTLDADNFQTALDELGAAFASSNDDLLLFRFIAVPLDDKVLLGNELARIGLPCPMVTEAYDIQDFAVTESHIQPPIDLINLIREHVIAYWSISGIPISEFEGISSPFPKNDASSHLQPDPEHTFLACRMSYLNSKYLLVVKAPRSVHYQINQLLAMLREAEANRKMQRQETMVEAQ
;
A
#
# COMPACT_ATOMS: atom_id res chain seq x y z
N MET A 1 10.00 28.47 -11.25
CA MET A 1 9.94 27.42 -10.21
C MET A 1 8.98 27.77 -9.06
N ARG A 2 7.78 28.32 -9.33
CA ARG A 2 6.73 28.54 -8.29
C ARG A 2 5.37 27.90 -8.64
N ARG A 3 5.29 27.13 -9.73
CA ARG A 3 4.05 26.47 -10.17
C ARG A 3 4.01 24.95 -9.93
N TYR A 4 5.08 24.36 -9.40
CA TYR A 4 5.15 22.92 -9.12
C TYR A 4 4.84 22.55 -7.65
N GLN A 5 4.70 23.52 -6.75
CA GLN A 5 4.40 23.26 -5.33
C GLN A 5 2.90 23.23 -4.98
N GLU A 6 2.01 23.68 -5.87
CA GLU A 6 0.56 23.66 -5.60
C GLU A 6 -0.12 22.34 -6.03
N GLN A 7 0.53 21.49 -6.83
CA GLN A 7 -0.06 20.21 -7.25
C GLN A 7 0.09 19.08 -6.21
N PHE A 8 0.99 19.23 -5.24
CA PHE A 8 1.19 18.22 -4.18
C PHE A 8 0.10 18.23 -3.09
N ARG A 9 -0.83 19.20 -3.11
CA ARG A 9 -1.87 19.36 -2.07
C ARG A 9 -3.26 18.86 -2.48
N VAL A 10 -3.43 18.26 -3.66
CA VAL A 10 -4.78 17.92 -4.19
C VAL A 10 -5.06 16.41 -4.27
N PHE A 11 -4.11 15.51 -3.95
CA PHE A 11 -4.30 14.07 -4.21
C PHE A 11 -4.41 13.16 -2.97
N THR A 12 -4.70 13.69 -1.79
CA THR A 12 -4.94 12.87 -0.57
C THR A 12 -6.43 12.70 -0.24
N VAL A 13 -7.35 13.06 -1.14
CA VAL A 13 -8.79 12.82 -0.91
C VAL A 13 -9.42 12.26 -2.18
N VAL A 14 -9.27 10.95 -2.40
CA VAL A 14 -10.29 10.15 -3.10
C VAL A 14 -10.35 8.79 -2.41
N CYS A 15 -11.17 8.70 -1.36
CA CYS A 15 -11.85 7.46 -1.03
C CYS A 15 -12.95 7.25 -2.08
N LEU A 16 -12.93 6.13 -2.81
CA LEU A 16 -14.17 5.50 -3.23
C LEU A 16 -13.99 3.99 -3.42
N THR A 17 -14.96 3.30 -2.85
CA THR A 17 -15.21 1.86 -2.77
C THR A 17 -15.24 1.12 -4.10
N LEU A 18 -14.65 -0.08 -4.15
CA LEU A 18 -15.16 -1.21 -4.92
C LEU A 18 -14.61 -2.55 -4.41
N LEU A 19 -15.46 -3.27 -3.67
CA LEU A 19 -15.33 -4.69 -3.34
C LEU A 19 -15.70 -5.52 -4.59
N LEU A 20 -14.76 -6.32 -5.10
CA LEU A 20 -15.07 -7.50 -5.91
C LEU A 20 -14.17 -8.66 -5.50
N SER A 21 -14.73 -9.54 -4.68
CA SER A 21 -14.24 -10.87 -4.37
C SER A 21 -14.24 -11.74 -5.63
N HIS A 22 -13.07 -12.30 -5.98
CA HIS A 22 -12.98 -13.48 -6.85
C HIS A 22 -12.22 -14.55 -6.08
N SER A 23 -12.95 -15.41 -5.37
CA SER A 23 -12.43 -16.70 -4.91
C SER A 23 -12.26 -17.60 -6.12
N PHE A 24 -11.03 -18.06 -6.35
CA PHE A 24 -10.77 -19.19 -7.24
C PHE A 24 -11.36 -20.45 -6.59
N ALA A 25 -12.47 -20.93 -7.12
CA ALA A 25 -12.98 -22.26 -6.84
C ALA A 25 -12.15 -23.29 -7.61
N THR A 26 -11.25 -23.99 -6.92
CA THR A 26 -10.74 -25.28 -7.38
C THR A 26 -11.86 -26.31 -7.27
N GLY A 27 -12.28 -26.84 -8.41
CA GLY A 27 -13.29 -27.88 -8.49
C GLY A 27 -12.77 -29.23 -8.00
N GLU A 28 -13.58 -29.87 -7.16
CA GLU A 28 -13.72 -31.33 -7.10
C GLU A 28 -15.18 -31.62 -6.69
N GLU A 29 -15.85 -32.49 -7.46
CA GLU A 29 -17.25 -32.88 -7.30
C GLU A 29 -17.47 -33.87 -6.13
N PRO A 30 -18.71 -34.01 -5.62
CA PRO A 30 -19.00 -34.51 -4.28
C PRO A 30 -19.30 -36.02 -4.24
N THR A 31 -19.15 -36.62 -3.05
CA THR A 31 -19.80 -37.90 -2.70
C THR A 31 -20.63 -37.70 -1.41
N PRO A 32 -21.86 -38.24 -1.30
CA PRO A 32 -22.85 -37.72 -0.36
C PRO A 32 -22.98 -38.50 0.96
N THR A 33 -23.59 -37.80 1.93
CA THR A 33 -24.42 -38.25 3.07
C THR A 33 -23.73 -38.58 4.41
N GLU A 34 -23.93 -37.72 5.41
CA GLU A 34 -24.65 -38.11 6.63
C GLU A 34 -25.24 -36.89 7.36
N GLU A 35 -26.51 -37.00 7.75
CA GLU A 35 -27.34 -35.98 8.38
C GLU A 35 -26.73 -35.48 9.70
N SER A 36 -26.51 -34.17 9.82
CA SER A 36 -26.40 -33.51 11.11
C SER A 36 -27.26 -32.25 11.15
N LYS A 37 -28.02 -32.15 12.24
CA LYS A 37 -29.09 -31.20 12.54
C LYS A 37 -28.69 -29.74 12.25
N PRO A 38 -29.62 -28.86 11.81
CA PRO A 38 -29.34 -27.45 11.70
C PRO A 38 -29.29 -26.86 13.11
N VAL A 39 -28.08 -26.72 13.65
CA VAL A 39 -27.79 -25.67 14.62
C VAL A 39 -27.92 -24.38 13.81
N THR A 40 -28.96 -23.60 14.10
CA THR A 40 -29.06 -22.20 13.70
C THR A 40 -27.85 -21.45 14.27
N ALA A 41 -26.74 -21.49 13.55
CA ALA A 41 -25.71 -20.48 13.63
C ALA A 41 -26.33 -19.23 13.04
N THR A 42 -26.71 -18.30 13.93
CA THR A 42 -26.86 -16.90 13.58
C THR A 42 -25.58 -16.49 12.88
N ALA A 43 -25.66 -16.31 11.57
CA ALA A 43 -24.69 -15.58 10.78
C ALA A 43 -24.69 -14.15 11.33
N GLU A 44 -23.91 -13.92 12.39
CA GLU A 44 -23.43 -12.60 12.70
C GLU A 44 -22.69 -12.14 11.43
N ASN A 45 -23.11 -11.01 10.88
CA ASN A 45 -22.45 -10.36 9.75
C ASN A 45 -20.95 -10.31 10.04
N GLU A 46 -20.16 -11.22 9.45
CA GLU A 46 -18.72 -11.12 9.42
C GLU A 46 -18.38 -9.95 8.49
N GLU A 47 -18.47 -8.75 9.03
CA GLU A 47 -18.02 -7.54 8.37
C GLU A 47 -16.56 -7.75 7.97
N SER A 48 -16.26 -7.55 6.70
CA SER A 48 -14.93 -7.78 6.15
C SER A 48 -13.92 -6.82 6.80
N MET A 49 -12.65 -7.23 6.92
CA MET A 49 -11.61 -6.35 7.47
C MET A 49 -11.52 -5.03 6.69
N ALA A 50 -11.69 -5.07 5.37
CA ALA A 50 -11.70 -3.89 4.53
C ALA A 50 -12.81 -2.90 4.95
N GLU A 51 -14.04 -3.37 5.20
CA GLU A 51 -15.15 -2.53 5.66
C GLU A 51 -14.88 -1.95 7.05
N ARG A 52 -14.34 -2.75 7.98
CA ARG A 52 -13.98 -2.25 9.33
C ARG A 52 -12.97 -1.13 9.28
N LEU A 53 -11.95 -1.24 8.43
CA LEU A 53 -10.92 -0.21 8.29
C LEU A 53 -11.44 1.10 7.67
N GLN A 54 -12.61 1.09 7.01
CA GLN A 54 -13.27 2.28 6.47
C GLN A 54 -14.16 3.00 7.49
N LYS A 55 -14.37 2.43 8.69
CA LYS A 55 -15.18 3.08 9.72
C LYS A 55 -14.39 4.19 10.41
N PRO A 56 -15.07 5.26 10.87
CA PRO A 56 -14.45 6.29 11.68
C PRO A 56 -13.82 5.73 12.95
N VAL A 57 -12.68 6.28 13.35
CA VAL A 57 -11.94 5.90 14.56
C VAL A 57 -11.71 7.14 15.39
N SER A 58 -12.07 7.06 16.67
CA SER A 58 -11.78 8.10 17.66
C SER A 58 -10.90 7.55 18.78
N LEU A 59 -9.84 8.27 19.11
CA LEU A 59 -8.85 7.86 20.10
C LEU A 59 -8.32 9.08 20.88
N GLU A 60 -8.21 8.95 22.19
CA GLU A 60 -7.54 9.93 23.04
C GLU A 60 -6.19 9.39 23.49
N LEU A 61 -5.12 10.12 23.18
CA LEU A 61 -3.74 9.82 23.55
C LEU A 61 -3.23 10.83 24.57
N LYS A 62 -2.49 10.35 25.56
CA LYS A 62 -1.89 11.22 26.58
C LYS A 62 -0.46 11.61 26.20
N ALA A 63 -0.04 12.76 26.70
CA ALA A 63 1.36 13.15 26.68
C ALA A 63 2.24 12.03 27.27
N GLY A 64 3.32 11.70 26.59
CA GLY A 64 4.24 10.62 26.97
C GLY A 64 3.92 9.25 26.35
N THR A 65 2.77 9.07 25.67
CA THR A 65 2.49 7.82 24.95
C THR A 65 3.47 7.62 23.80
N ARG A 66 4.08 6.44 23.73
CA ARG A 66 5.04 6.05 22.69
C ARG A 66 4.35 5.61 21.41
N ILE A 67 5.04 5.64 20.28
CA ILE A 67 4.46 5.24 18.99
C ILE A 67 3.91 3.80 18.99
N SER A 68 4.61 2.85 19.59
CA SER A 68 4.17 1.45 19.66
C SER A 68 2.88 1.31 20.48
N GLU A 69 2.79 2.01 21.61
CA GLU A 69 1.60 2.07 22.45
C GLU A 69 0.44 2.76 21.73
N ALA A 70 0.71 3.84 21.01
CA ALA A 70 -0.31 4.57 20.28
C ALA A 70 -0.87 3.77 19.09
N LEU A 71 -0.01 3.05 18.36
CA LEU A 71 -0.43 2.11 17.30
C LEU A 71 -1.31 1.00 17.87
N GLN A 72 -0.93 0.42 19.03
CA GLN A 72 -1.74 -0.60 19.68
C GLN A 72 -3.09 -0.05 20.15
N GLN A 73 -3.12 1.12 20.78
CA GLN A 73 -4.37 1.77 21.21
C GLN A 73 -5.27 2.12 20.02
N LEU A 74 -4.71 2.53 18.89
CA LEU A 74 -5.45 2.77 17.65
C LEU A 74 -6.09 1.48 17.12
N ALA A 75 -5.35 0.38 17.13
CA ALA A 75 -5.89 -0.92 16.72
C ALA A 75 -7.00 -1.42 17.67
N ASP A 76 -6.83 -1.24 18.97
CA ASP A 76 -7.84 -1.58 19.97
C ASP A 76 -9.11 -0.73 19.77
N ALA A 77 -8.97 0.57 19.49
CA ALA A 77 -10.09 1.48 19.20
C ALA A 77 -10.84 1.09 17.92
N ALA A 78 -10.12 0.60 16.91
CA ALA A 78 -10.71 0.11 15.66
C ALA A 78 -11.18 -1.36 15.72
N GLY A 79 -10.95 -2.06 16.84
CA GLY A 79 -11.31 -3.48 16.99
C GLY A 79 -10.55 -4.41 16.05
N VAL A 80 -9.29 -4.08 15.73
CA VAL A 80 -8.42 -4.86 14.83
C VAL A 80 -7.17 -5.35 15.54
N LYS A 81 -6.58 -6.44 15.04
CA LYS A 81 -5.27 -6.93 15.50
C LYS A 81 -4.19 -6.43 14.55
N ILE A 82 -3.03 -6.02 15.09
CA ILE A 82 -1.88 -5.61 14.28
C ILE A 82 -0.92 -6.78 14.06
N GLU A 83 -0.43 -6.92 12.84
CA GLU A 83 0.80 -7.61 12.50
C GLU A 83 1.76 -6.63 11.82
N HIS A 84 3.05 -6.70 12.11
CA HIS A 84 4.05 -5.87 11.44
C HIS A 84 4.62 -6.57 10.21
N GLU A 85 4.79 -5.84 9.11
CA GLU A 85 5.34 -6.39 7.87
C GLU A 85 6.77 -6.93 8.01
N SER A 86 7.59 -6.31 8.87
CA SER A 86 8.87 -6.87 9.28
C SER A 86 8.82 -7.24 10.75
N PRO A 87 9.27 -8.45 11.15
CA PRO A 87 9.47 -8.77 12.57
C PRO A 87 10.42 -7.78 13.26
N MET A 88 11.36 -7.20 12.52
CA MET A 88 12.31 -6.22 13.03
C MET A 88 11.68 -4.83 13.22
N LEU A 89 10.60 -4.51 12.49
CA LEU A 89 9.86 -3.26 12.67
C LEU A 89 9.23 -3.22 14.07
N GLY A 90 8.54 -4.29 14.47
CA GLY A 90 7.97 -4.40 15.82
C GLY A 90 9.04 -4.32 16.91
N ALA A 91 10.20 -4.94 16.69
CA ALA A 91 11.33 -4.85 17.63
C ALA A 91 11.92 -3.44 17.71
N SER A 92 12.04 -2.74 16.58
CA SER A 92 12.54 -1.36 16.51
C SER A 92 11.60 -0.38 17.22
N LEU A 93 10.29 -0.51 17.01
CA LEU A 93 9.29 0.35 17.65
C LEU A 93 9.24 0.17 19.18
N ASN A 94 9.69 -0.98 19.69
CA ASN A 94 9.71 -1.29 21.12
C ASN A 94 11.09 -1.07 21.78
N SER A 95 12.09 -0.60 21.03
CA SER A 95 13.44 -0.40 21.54
C SER A 95 13.67 1.02 22.01
N GLU A 96 14.10 1.20 23.27
CA GLU A 96 14.44 2.51 23.85
C GLU A 96 15.59 3.26 23.15
N SER A 97 16.35 2.54 22.32
CA SER A 97 17.47 3.09 21.55
C SER A 97 17.11 3.50 20.12
N ALA A 98 15.89 3.21 19.66
CA ALA A 98 15.51 3.51 18.29
C ALA A 98 15.15 4.99 18.16
N GLN A 99 15.59 5.64 17.06
CA GLN A 99 15.16 6.99 16.68
C GLN A 99 13.63 7.12 16.55
N SER A 100 12.92 6.00 16.44
CA SER A 100 11.47 5.90 16.41
C SER A 100 10.78 5.88 17.77
N ASP A 101 11.50 5.78 18.91
CA ASP A 101 10.93 5.80 20.27
C ASP A 101 10.58 7.23 20.72
N GLN A 102 9.96 7.99 19.82
CA GLN A 102 9.44 9.30 20.17
C GLN A 102 8.14 9.13 20.94
N ALA A 103 7.96 9.97 21.96
CA ALA A 103 6.71 10.07 22.71
C ALA A 103 5.95 11.32 22.26
N ILE A 104 4.63 11.22 22.21
CA ILE A 104 3.76 12.37 21.97
C ILE A 104 3.99 13.42 23.06
N LYS A 105 4.15 14.69 22.66
CA LYS A 105 4.58 15.77 23.56
C LYS A 105 3.44 16.35 24.41
N GLN A 106 2.20 16.19 23.97
CA GLN A 106 1.00 16.78 24.58
C GLN A 106 -0.20 15.86 24.35
N ASP A 107 -1.23 15.99 25.18
CA ASP A 107 -2.48 15.24 24.97
C ASP A 107 -3.05 15.52 23.57
N MET A 108 -3.58 14.48 22.93
CA MET A 108 -4.07 14.51 21.56
C MET A 108 -5.37 13.73 21.46
N THR A 109 -6.34 14.28 20.75
CA THR A 109 -7.55 13.56 20.32
C THR A 109 -7.47 13.37 18.82
N LEU A 110 -7.60 12.12 18.38
CA LEU A 110 -7.76 11.71 17.00
C LEU A 110 -9.24 11.47 16.74
N ASP A 111 -9.76 12.06 15.66
CA ASP A 111 -11.12 11.83 15.15
C ASP A 111 -11.04 11.75 13.63
N ALA A 112 -10.83 10.53 13.14
CA ALA A 112 -10.46 10.27 11.75
C ALA A 112 -11.56 9.48 11.04
N ASP A 113 -11.78 9.79 9.76
CA ASP A 113 -12.81 9.15 8.94
C ASP A 113 -12.60 7.64 8.73
N ASN A 114 -11.36 7.18 8.79
CA ASN A 114 -10.98 5.78 8.63
C ASN A 114 -9.63 5.48 9.31
N PHE A 115 -9.28 4.19 9.37
CA PHE A 115 -8.06 3.73 10.03
C PHE A 115 -6.76 4.24 9.39
N GLN A 116 -6.71 4.36 8.06
CA GLN A 116 -5.52 4.87 7.37
C GLN A 116 -5.32 6.36 7.65
N THR A 117 -6.39 7.15 7.64
CA THR A 117 -6.35 8.58 8.02
C THR A 117 -5.86 8.73 9.46
N ALA A 118 -6.34 7.88 10.38
CA ALA A 118 -5.85 7.87 11.77
C ALA A 118 -4.35 7.56 11.87
N LEU A 119 -3.84 6.60 11.08
CA LEU A 119 -2.40 6.29 11.01
C LEU A 119 -1.59 7.47 10.47
N ASP A 120 -2.08 8.16 9.45
CA ASP A 120 -1.40 9.31 8.84
C ASP A 120 -1.32 10.49 9.82
N GLU A 121 -2.42 10.79 10.52
CA GLU A 121 -2.47 11.82 11.58
C GLU A 121 -1.57 11.47 12.76
N LEU A 122 -1.58 10.21 13.18
CA LEU A 122 -0.68 9.71 14.21
C LEU A 122 0.77 9.90 13.79
N GLY A 123 1.13 9.47 12.57
CA GLY A 123 2.49 9.60 12.06
C GLY A 123 2.96 11.06 12.00
N ALA A 124 2.08 11.98 11.60
CA ALA A 124 2.36 13.42 11.61
C ALA A 124 2.58 13.98 13.03
N ALA A 125 1.88 13.45 14.04
CA ALA A 125 2.05 13.88 15.43
C ALA A 125 3.41 13.46 16.03
N PHE A 126 3.97 12.33 15.59
CA PHE A 126 5.30 11.87 16.00
C PHE A 126 6.44 12.46 15.17
N ALA A 127 6.18 12.90 13.94
CA ALA A 127 7.22 13.51 13.10
C ALA A 127 7.66 14.88 13.64
N SER A 128 8.95 15.05 13.94
CA SER A 128 9.52 16.35 14.33
C SER A 128 9.84 17.26 13.15
N SER A 129 9.95 16.69 11.95
CA SER A 129 10.25 17.38 10.70
C SER A 129 9.61 16.65 9.52
N ASN A 130 9.58 17.28 8.34
CA ASN A 130 9.12 16.61 7.12
C ASN A 130 10.00 15.40 6.76
N ASP A 131 11.28 15.43 7.10
CA ASP A 131 12.22 14.34 6.82
C ASP A 131 11.89 13.12 7.70
N ASP A 132 11.32 13.33 8.88
CA ASP A 132 10.90 12.26 9.80
C ASP A 132 9.55 11.64 9.40
N LEU A 133 8.78 12.25 8.50
CA LEU A 133 7.45 11.72 8.12
C LEU A 133 7.55 10.31 7.54
N LEU A 134 8.61 9.99 6.82
CA LEU A 134 8.83 8.65 6.26
C LEU A 134 9.05 7.58 7.35
N LEU A 135 9.62 7.96 8.50
CA LEU A 135 9.80 7.06 9.65
C LEU A 135 8.45 6.63 10.21
N PHE A 136 7.45 7.51 10.17
CA PHE A 136 6.15 7.29 10.76
C PHE A 136 5.02 7.13 9.72
N ARG A 137 5.36 6.86 8.45
CA ARG A 137 4.38 6.60 7.40
C ARG A 137 4.03 5.12 7.36
N PHE A 138 2.87 4.80 7.93
CA PHE A 138 2.35 3.44 8.00
C PHE A 138 1.28 3.21 6.95
N ILE A 139 1.18 1.97 6.47
CA ILE A 139 0.16 1.55 5.51
C ILE A 139 -0.59 0.37 6.13
N ALA A 140 -1.90 0.53 6.27
CA ALA A 140 -2.80 -0.52 6.73
C ALA A 140 -3.21 -1.42 5.57
N VAL A 141 -2.73 -2.67 5.58
CA VAL A 141 -3.13 -3.69 4.61
C VAL A 141 -4.14 -4.64 5.28
N PRO A 142 -5.38 -4.71 4.80
CA PRO A 142 -6.37 -5.64 5.35
C PRO A 142 -5.95 -7.08 5.06
N LEU A 143 -5.93 -7.91 6.10
CA LEU A 143 -5.88 -9.38 6.03
C LEU A 143 -7.17 -9.95 6.62
N ASP A 144 -7.36 -11.27 6.55
CA ASP A 144 -8.62 -11.92 6.95
C ASP A 144 -9.05 -11.60 8.40
N ASP A 145 -8.14 -11.70 9.37
CA ASP A 145 -8.43 -11.54 10.80
C ASP A 145 -7.65 -10.41 11.49
N LYS A 146 -6.83 -9.67 10.73
CA LYS A 146 -5.90 -8.66 11.23
C LYS A 146 -5.56 -7.61 10.18
N VAL A 147 -4.91 -6.55 10.61
CA VAL A 147 -4.29 -5.56 9.73
C VAL A 147 -2.78 -5.76 9.75
N LEU A 148 -2.18 -5.86 8.57
CA LEU A 148 -0.73 -5.81 8.41
C LEU A 148 -0.32 -4.34 8.30
N LEU A 149 0.48 -3.87 9.25
CA LEU A 149 1.12 -2.55 9.21
C LEU A 149 2.43 -2.63 8.43
N GLY A 150 2.41 -2.12 7.21
CA GLY A 150 3.61 -1.77 6.45
C GLY A 150 4.15 -0.42 6.90
N ASN A 151 5.46 -0.21 6.73
CA ASN A 151 6.09 1.10 6.90
C ASN A 151 7.02 1.34 5.71
N GLU A 152 6.86 2.49 5.04
CA GLU A 152 7.53 2.73 3.77
C GLU A 152 9.05 2.73 3.90
N LEU A 153 9.59 3.29 4.98
CA LEU A 153 11.03 3.29 5.23
C LEU A 153 11.54 1.91 5.67
N ALA A 154 10.77 1.19 6.48
CA ALA A 154 11.11 -0.15 6.94
C ALA A 154 11.33 -1.12 5.77
N ARG A 155 10.55 -1.01 4.68
CA ARG A 155 10.74 -1.84 3.47
C ARG A 155 12.11 -1.65 2.80
N ILE A 156 12.71 -0.48 2.99
CA ILE A 156 13.98 -0.10 2.37
C ILE A 156 15.15 -0.49 3.26
N GLY A 157 14.95 -0.50 4.59
CA GLY A 157 16.01 -0.77 5.57
C GLY A 157 15.96 -2.13 6.27
N LEU A 158 14.84 -2.87 6.21
CA LEU A 158 14.64 -4.10 6.96
C LEU A 158 14.21 -5.26 6.06
N PRO A 159 14.59 -6.51 6.40
CA PRO A 159 14.08 -7.68 5.71
C PRO A 159 12.57 -7.83 5.93
N CYS A 160 11.84 -7.86 4.81
CA CYS A 160 10.40 -8.10 4.75
C CYS A 160 10.12 -9.41 3.99
N PRO A 161 9.11 -10.20 4.39
CA PRO A 161 8.65 -11.35 3.61
C PRO A 161 8.20 -10.91 2.22
N MET A 162 8.83 -11.46 1.19
CA MET A 162 8.53 -11.16 -0.21
C MET A 162 7.56 -12.21 -0.76
N VAL A 163 6.46 -11.77 -1.35
CA VAL A 163 5.54 -12.62 -2.12
C VAL A 163 5.64 -12.27 -3.60
N THR A 164 5.19 -13.17 -4.47
CA THR A 164 5.16 -12.93 -5.93
C THR A 164 3.73 -12.90 -6.40
N GLU A 165 3.34 -11.84 -7.09
CA GLU A 165 2.02 -11.68 -7.73
C GLU A 165 2.18 -11.32 -9.20
N ALA A 166 1.17 -11.65 -10.00
CA ALA A 166 1.10 -11.27 -11.40
C ALA A 166 -0.12 -10.37 -11.63
N TYR A 167 0.11 -9.21 -12.21
CA TYR A 167 -0.93 -8.24 -12.53
C TYR A 167 -1.23 -8.27 -14.02
N ASP A 168 -2.51 -8.46 -14.35
CA ASP A 168 -3.02 -8.20 -15.70
C ASP A 168 -3.06 -6.69 -15.93
N ILE A 169 -2.30 -6.25 -16.92
CA ILE A 169 -2.12 -4.86 -17.29
C ILE A 169 -2.44 -4.63 -18.78
N GLN A 170 -3.24 -5.51 -19.38
CA GLN A 170 -3.64 -5.40 -20.78
C GLN A 170 -4.27 -4.04 -21.09
N ASP A 171 -5.09 -3.51 -20.19
CA ASP A 171 -5.76 -2.20 -20.35
C ASP A 171 -4.77 -1.03 -20.44
N PHE A 172 -3.56 -1.18 -19.89
CA PHE A 172 -2.52 -0.14 -19.85
C PHE A 172 -1.47 -0.27 -20.94
N ALA A 173 -1.52 -1.34 -21.74
CA ALA A 173 -0.58 -1.55 -22.83
C ALA A 173 -0.97 -0.69 -24.04
N VAL A 174 -0.40 0.52 -24.11
CA VAL A 174 -0.64 1.43 -25.23
C VAL A 174 0.24 1.02 -26.42
N THR A 175 -0.40 0.48 -27.47
CA THR A 175 -0.07 0.52 -28.92
C THR A 175 -0.04 -0.82 -29.65
N GLU A 176 -0.35 -0.73 -30.95
CA GLU A 176 -0.52 -1.74 -32.00
C GLU A 176 0.70 -2.66 -32.25
N SER A 177 1.77 -2.55 -31.46
CA SER A 177 2.94 -3.44 -31.54
C SER A 177 3.15 -4.18 -30.22
N HIS A 178 3.08 -5.50 -30.25
CA HIS A 178 3.23 -6.42 -29.10
C HIS A 178 4.62 -6.39 -28.43
N ILE A 179 5.46 -5.40 -28.74
CA ILE A 179 6.90 -5.43 -28.47
C ILE A 179 7.27 -4.48 -27.33
N GLN A 180 6.52 -3.40 -27.09
CA GLN A 180 6.95 -2.37 -26.14
C GLN A 180 6.38 -2.58 -24.73
N PRO A 181 7.21 -2.54 -23.67
CA PRO A 181 6.73 -2.59 -22.29
C PRO A 181 5.90 -1.36 -21.93
N PRO A 182 5.02 -1.46 -20.94
CA PRO A 182 4.19 -0.36 -20.43
C PRO A 182 5.04 0.60 -19.56
N ILE A 183 6.03 1.25 -20.18
CA ILE A 183 7.05 2.07 -19.48
C ILE A 183 6.39 3.11 -18.56
N ASP A 184 5.32 3.75 -19.02
CA ASP A 184 4.60 4.77 -18.25
C ASP A 184 4.00 4.20 -16.97
N LEU A 185 3.38 3.01 -17.03
CA LEU A 185 2.84 2.34 -15.84
C LEU A 185 3.96 1.97 -14.87
N ILE A 186 5.07 1.46 -15.39
CA ILE A 186 6.22 1.05 -14.58
C ILE A 186 6.83 2.25 -13.87
N ASN A 187 7.03 3.36 -14.57
CA ASN A 187 7.52 4.59 -13.97
C ASN A 187 6.53 5.14 -12.94
N LEU A 188 5.23 5.10 -13.23
CA LEU A 188 4.20 5.50 -12.28
C LEU A 188 4.26 4.68 -10.99
N ILE A 189 4.37 3.35 -11.08
CA ILE A 189 4.52 2.48 -9.90
C ILE A 189 5.78 2.85 -9.11
N ARG A 190 6.92 3.05 -9.78
CA ARG A 190 8.20 3.41 -9.11
C ARG A 190 8.13 4.74 -8.38
N GLU A 191 7.42 5.70 -8.96
CA GLU A 191 7.26 7.04 -8.38
C GLU A 191 6.27 7.06 -7.20
N HIS A 192 5.23 6.23 -7.24
CA HIS A 192 4.17 6.23 -6.23
C HIS A 192 4.39 5.22 -5.11
N VAL A 193 5.18 4.17 -5.35
CA VAL A 193 5.42 3.10 -4.38
C VAL A 193 6.86 3.14 -3.91
N ILE A 194 7.04 3.64 -2.68
CA ILE A 194 8.35 3.79 -2.04
C ILE A 194 8.93 2.41 -1.72
N ALA A 195 9.91 2.02 -2.53
CA ALA A 195 10.69 0.79 -2.41
C ALA A 195 11.97 0.89 -3.28
N TYR A 196 12.98 0.08 -2.97
CA TYR A 196 14.04 -0.21 -3.94
C TYR A 196 13.50 -1.13 -5.02
N TRP A 197 13.72 -0.76 -6.29
CA TRP A 197 13.22 -1.53 -7.43
C TRP A 197 14.38 -2.10 -8.26
N SER A 198 14.31 -3.40 -8.56
CA SER A 198 15.10 -4.04 -9.60
C SER A 198 14.16 -4.49 -10.72
N ILE A 199 14.42 -4.02 -11.93
CA ILE A 199 13.51 -4.22 -13.06
C ILE A 199 14.21 -5.08 -14.10
N SER A 200 13.50 -6.08 -14.60
CA SER A 200 14.02 -7.01 -15.60
C SER A 200 13.00 -7.29 -16.70
N GLY A 201 13.48 -7.80 -17.84
CA GLY A 201 12.63 -8.04 -19.01
C GLY A 201 12.33 -6.80 -19.84
N ILE A 202 12.98 -5.66 -19.56
CA ILE A 202 12.87 -4.42 -20.33
C ILE A 202 14.24 -4.07 -20.94
N PRO A 203 14.38 -3.99 -22.28
CA PRO A 203 15.65 -3.74 -22.93
C PRO A 203 15.98 -2.23 -22.99
N ILE A 204 15.98 -1.55 -21.83
CA ILE A 204 16.28 -0.11 -21.72
C ILE A 204 17.28 0.07 -20.58
N SER A 205 18.41 0.72 -20.90
CA SER A 205 19.55 0.89 -19.97
C SER A 205 19.21 1.68 -18.71
N GLU A 206 18.16 2.52 -18.73
CA GLU A 206 17.66 3.25 -17.57
C GLU A 206 17.17 2.33 -16.43
N PHE A 207 16.79 1.10 -16.76
CA PHE A 207 16.33 0.11 -15.79
C PHE A 207 17.42 -0.87 -15.35
N GLU A 208 18.68 -0.67 -15.77
CA GLU A 208 19.79 -1.50 -15.30
C GLU A 208 20.09 -1.23 -13.81
N GLY A 209 20.09 -2.30 -13.02
CA GLY A 209 20.46 -2.26 -11.60
C GLY A 209 19.28 -2.07 -10.64
N ILE A 210 19.56 -1.45 -9.49
CA ILE A 210 18.56 -1.13 -8.46
C ILE A 210 18.32 0.37 -8.49
N SER A 211 17.06 0.77 -8.63
CA SER A 211 16.67 2.17 -8.54
C SER A 211 16.20 2.54 -7.12
N SER A 212 16.70 3.68 -6.63
CA SER A 212 16.27 4.30 -5.39
C SER A 212 15.02 5.15 -5.60
N PRO A 213 14.05 5.15 -4.66
CA PRO A 213 12.92 6.08 -4.68
C PRO A 213 13.35 7.50 -4.25
N PHE A 214 14.58 7.68 -3.74
CA PHE A 214 15.09 8.97 -3.28
C PHE A 214 16.01 9.64 -4.33
N PRO A 215 15.85 10.95 -4.59
CA PRO A 215 16.72 11.69 -5.52
C PRO A 215 18.19 11.62 -5.08
N LYS A 216 19.12 11.46 -6.03
CA LYS A 216 20.57 11.33 -5.78
C LYS A 216 21.22 12.52 -5.05
N ASN A 217 20.55 13.68 -5.01
CA ASN A 217 21.08 14.93 -4.44
C ASN A 217 20.34 15.37 -3.17
N ASP A 218 19.53 14.50 -2.58
CA ASP A 218 18.75 14.81 -1.39
C ASP A 218 19.53 14.45 -0.11
N ALA A 219 19.20 15.09 1.02
CA ALA A 219 19.84 14.87 2.32
C ALA A 219 19.65 13.41 2.84
N SER A 220 18.75 12.66 2.21
CA SER A 220 18.51 11.23 2.36
C SER A 220 19.56 10.34 1.68
N SER A 221 20.75 10.86 1.36
CA SER A 221 21.85 10.09 0.74
C SER A 221 22.29 8.85 1.53
N HIS A 222 21.98 8.78 2.83
CA HIS A 222 22.20 7.62 3.69
C HIS A 222 21.19 6.48 3.46
N LEU A 223 20.07 6.77 2.78
CA LEU A 223 19.04 5.82 2.33
C LEU A 223 19.25 5.44 0.86
N GLN A 224 20.49 5.46 0.38
CA GLN A 224 20.82 4.90 -0.93
C GLN A 224 21.02 3.38 -0.79
N PRO A 225 20.70 2.59 -1.83
CA PRO A 225 20.82 1.15 -1.76
C PRO A 225 22.29 0.78 -1.61
N ASP A 226 22.63 0.29 -0.43
CA ASP A 226 23.91 -0.38 -0.21
C ASP A 226 23.96 -1.63 -1.09
N PRO A 227 25.05 -1.88 -1.84
CA PRO A 227 25.26 -3.12 -2.58
C PRO A 227 25.01 -4.38 -1.75
N GLU A 228 25.30 -4.35 -0.44
CA GLU A 228 25.07 -5.47 0.47
C GLU A 228 23.57 -5.72 0.72
N HIS A 229 22.72 -4.71 0.58
CA HIS A 229 21.27 -4.76 0.81
C HIS A 229 20.44 -4.94 -0.47
N THR A 230 21.07 -5.30 -1.58
CA THR A 230 20.41 -5.60 -2.87
C THR A 230 19.31 -6.67 -2.77
N PHE A 231 19.39 -7.56 -1.77
CA PHE A 231 18.38 -8.59 -1.49
C PHE A 231 17.05 -8.04 -0.96
N LEU A 232 17.03 -6.79 -0.47
CA LEU A 232 15.82 -6.09 -0.02
C LEU A 232 15.02 -5.48 -1.18
N ALA A 233 15.61 -5.40 -2.37
CA ALA A 233 14.94 -4.78 -3.51
C ALA A 233 13.73 -5.60 -3.99
N CYS A 234 12.61 -4.90 -4.14
CA CYS A 234 11.44 -5.38 -4.85
C CYS A 234 11.82 -5.63 -6.32
N ARG A 235 11.23 -6.66 -6.91
CA ARG A 235 11.53 -7.02 -8.31
C ARG A 235 10.29 -6.87 -9.16
N MET A 236 10.46 -6.31 -10.34
CA MET A 236 9.41 -6.19 -11.34
C MET A 236 9.90 -6.79 -12.66
N SER A 237 9.08 -7.65 -13.25
CA SER A 237 9.38 -8.33 -14.51
C SER A 237 8.18 -8.24 -15.42
N TYR A 238 8.38 -7.81 -16.67
CA TYR A 238 7.30 -7.73 -17.64
C TYR A 238 7.32 -8.96 -18.57
N LEU A 239 6.16 -9.59 -18.73
CA LEU A 239 5.96 -10.72 -19.64
C LEU A 239 5.11 -10.27 -20.84
N ASN A 240 5.78 -9.81 -21.90
CA ASN A 240 5.15 -9.24 -23.10
C ASN A 240 4.05 -10.13 -23.69
N SER A 241 4.28 -11.44 -23.77
CA SER A 241 3.37 -12.38 -24.43
C SER A 241 2.02 -12.54 -23.74
N LYS A 242 1.88 -12.06 -22.49
CA LYS A 242 0.66 -12.19 -21.69
C LYS A 242 0.16 -10.88 -21.11
N TYR A 243 0.82 -9.75 -21.41
CA TYR A 243 0.53 -8.46 -20.77
C TYR A 243 0.48 -8.58 -19.24
N LEU A 244 1.45 -9.31 -18.67
CA LEU A 244 1.55 -9.50 -17.23
C LEU A 244 2.73 -8.75 -16.65
N LEU A 245 2.49 -8.02 -15.57
CA LEU A 245 3.53 -7.48 -14.70
C LEU A 245 3.69 -8.43 -13.50
N VAL A 246 4.81 -9.15 -13.46
CA VAL A 246 5.15 -10.02 -12.33
C VAL A 246 5.97 -9.24 -11.34
N VAL A 247 5.47 -9.11 -10.12
CA VAL A 247 6.11 -8.36 -9.05
C VAL A 247 6.45 -9.30 -7.91
N LYS A 248 7.68 -9.22 -7.40
CA LYS A 248 8.09 -9.85 -6.14
C LYS A 248 8.39 -8.77 -5.12
N ALA A 249 7.53 -8.60 -4.11
CA ALA A 249 7.62 -7.51 -3.15
C ALA A 249 6.93 -7.87 -1.80
N PRO A 250 7.04 -7.03 -0.77
CA PRO A 250 6.25 -7.16 0.44
C PRO A 250 4.75 -6.94 0.18
N ARG A 251 3.88 -7.51 1.02
CA ARG A 251 2.41 -7.44 0.83
C ARG A 251 1.90 -6.01 0.74
N SER A 252 2.48 -5.08 1.49
CA SER A 252 2.04 -3.69 1.47
C SER A 252 2.45 -2.94 0.19
N VAL A 253 3.48 -3.40 -0.52
CA VAL A 253 3.79 -2.93 -1.89
C VAL A 253 2.72 -3.43 -2.86
N HIS A 254 2.36 -4.71 -2.79
CA HIS A 254 1.28 -5.28 -3.60
C HIS A 254 -0.07 -4.56 -3.37
N TYR A 255 -0.37 -4.23 -2.11
CA TYR A 255 -1.55 -3.44 -1.77
C TYR A 255 -1.56 -2.06 -2.46
N GLN A 256 -0.47 -1.31 -2.40
CA GLN A 256 -0.36 -0.01 -3.08
C GLN A 256 -0.44 -0.13 -4.60
N ILE A 257 0.17 -1.16 -5.19
CA ILE A 257 0.05 -1.42 -6.64
C ILE A 257 -1.41 -1.67 -7.01
N ASN A 258 -2.13 -2.51 -6.25
CA ASN A 258 -3.54 -2.77 -6.50
C ASN A 258 -4.40 -1.51 -6.41
N GLN A 259 -4.17 -0.67 -5.39
CA GLN A 259 -4.84 0.62 -5.27
C GLN A 259 -4.56 1.53 -6.47
N LEU A 260 -3.29 1.64 -6.88
CA LEU A 260 -2.91 2.44 -8.04
C LEU A 260 -3.58 1.94 -9.33
N LEU A 261 -3.56 0.63 -9.58
CA LEU A 261 -4.21 0.04 -10.76
C LEU A 261 -5.72 0.25 -10.74
N ALA A 262 -6.37 0.14 -9.58
CA ALA A 262 -7.80 0.41 -9.44
C ALA A 262 -8.13 1.87 -9.79
N MET A 263 -7.39 2.83 -9.24
CA MET A 263 -7.56 4.26 -9.54
C MET A 263 -7.38 4.55 -11.04
N LEU A 264 -6.39 3.94 -11.68
CA LEU A 264 -6.16 4.14 -13.12
C LEU A 264 -7.30 3.59 -13.98
N ARG A 265 -7.82 2.40 -13.64
CA ARG A 265 -8.98 1.81 -14.34
C ARG A 265 -10.21 2.68 -14.20
N GLU A 266 -10.48 3.20 -13.00
CA GLU A 266 -11.61 4.10 -12.75
C GLU A 266 -11.46 5.41 -13.54
N ALA A 267 -10.28 6.02 -13.51
CA ALA A 267 -10.00 7.24 -14.27
C ALA A 267 -10.19 7.04 -15.78
N GLU A 268 -9.81 5.87 -16.31
CA GLU A 268 -10.03 5.53 -17.71
C GLU A 268 -11.51 5.32 -18.04
N ALA A 269 -12.26 4.63 -17.18
CA ALA A 269 -13.70 4.42 -17.33
C ALA A 269 -14.45 5.78 -17.37
N ASN A 270 -14.12 6.68 -16.46
CA ASN A 270 -14.70 8.03 -16.41
C ASN A 270 -14.41 8.84 -17.68
N ARG A 271 -13.19 8.75 -18.21
CA ARG A 271 -12.84 9.40 -19.50
C ARG A 271 -13.62 8.83 -20.68
N LYS A 272 -13.87 7.52 -20.70
CA LYS A 272 -14.67 6.88 -21.76
C LYS A 272 -16.13 7.35 -21.72
N MET A 273 -16.73 7.46 -20.53
CA MET A 273 -18.10 7.98 -20.35
C MET A 273 -18.23 9.44 -20.80
N GLN A 274 -17.32 10.32 -20.37
CA GLN A 274 -17.36 11.74 -20.76
C GLN A 274 -17.25 11.95 -22.28
N ARG A 275 -16.46 11.11 -22.98
CA ARG A 275 -16.35 11.14 -24.45
C ARG A 275 -17.65 10.70 -25.13
N GLN A 276 -18.39 9.76 -24.55
CA GLN A 276 -19.67 9.33 -25.09
C GLN A 276 -20.74 10.41 -24.91
N GLU A 277 -20.79 11.07 -23.74
CA GLU A 277 -21.73 12.17 -23.47
C GLU A 277 -21.49 13.35 -24.41
N THR A 278 -20.24 13.77 -24.61
CA THR A 278 -19.90 14.87 -25.54
C THR A 278 -20.16 14.53 -27.01
N MET A 279 -20.14 13.26 -27.41
CA MET A 279 -20.53 12.84 -28.77
C MET A 279 -22.06 12.84 -28.96
N VAL A 280 -22.84 12.61 -27.91
CA VAL A 280 -24.31 12.62 -27.97
C VAL A 280 -24.84 14.05 -27.98
N GLU A 281 -24.22 15.00 -27.28
CA GLU A 281 -24.62 16.42 -27.30
C GLU A 281 -24.28 17.13 -28.62
N ALA A 282 -23.37 16.57 -29.41
CA ALA A 282 -22.97 17.11 -30.71
C ALA A 282 -23.86 16.64 -31.89
N GLN A 283 -24.89 15.82 -31.63
CA GLN A 283 -25.83 15.28 -32.61
C GLN A 283 -27.21 15.95 -32.48
#